data_AF-A0A8C9SM98-F1
#
_entry.id   AF-A0A8C9SM98-F1
#
_cell.length_a   1.000
_cell.length_b   1.000
_cell.length_c   1.000
_cell.angle_alpha   90.00
_cell.angle_beta   90.00
_cell.angle_gamma   90.00
#
_symmetry.space_group_name_H-M   'P 1'
#
loop_
_entity.id
_entity.type
_entity.pdbx_description
1 polymer ?
#
loop_
_entity_poly.entity_id
_entity_poly.type
_entity_poly.pdbx_seq_one_letter_code
_entity_poly.pdbx_strand_id
1 'polypeptide(L)'
;MSARWEDGCAVRLGKADGSRSVGGVGFIISKEWTTKIASCHFVSSRIGVLNVNLSGKATLKIIQTYAPTSASDDDEVEEFYRQLDMVLARKSTYTVVMGDFNAKVGKGRQGERYVGKFGTGERNERGERLVTMAEARKIYIGNSLFKKNSEKRWTWIAPNAAHHNEIDYILVDKRRILQDVSVVTPFNTGSDHRLLRAKIVIDRTKEKKTLHLTSREERVKVYDGKRLQEAMERKSWCRIDGIDDDYNSLIEKLKECLREAKEAGPREQKGRISEETKKLLEKRKNMKRTAEDHLEYSILGRVIRLQLKRDFEKYRMEKLLKAAEERKSLKKCER
;
A
#
# COMPACT_ATOMS: atom_id res chain seq x y z
N MET A 1 -2.11 18.10 25.99
CA MET A 1 -1.58 17.69 27.32
C MET A 1 -0.87 16.34 27.19
N SER A 2 0.24 16.13 27.88
CA SER A 2 0.95 14.84 27.90
C SER A 2 1.21 14.41 29.33
N ALA A 3 0.81 13.18 29.68
CA ALA A 3 1.06 12.59 30.98
C ALA A 3 1.69 11.19 30.83
N ARG A 4 2.30 10.69 31.89
CA ARG A 4 2.68 9.29 32.05
C ARG A 4 2.05 8.79 33.35
N TRP A 5 1.45 7.61 33.30
CA TRP A 5 0.96 6.94 34.50
C TRP A 5 2.10 6.19 35.20
N GLU A 6 1.90 5.84 36.47
CA GLU A 6 2.90 5.16 37.30
C GLU A 6 3.31 3.79 36.75
N ASP A 7 2.42 3.12 36.02
CA ASP A 7 2.68 1.84 35.34
C ASP A 7 3.55 1.97 34.07
N GLY A 8 3.94 3.19 33.70
CA GLY A 8 4.75 3.51 32.53
C GLY A 8 3.96 3.72 31.25
N CYS A 9 2.62 3.65 31.27
CA CYS A 9 1.78 4.02 30.13
C CYS A 9 1.87 5.53 29.84
N ALA A 10 1.83 5.91 28.57
CA ALA A 10 1.83 7.31 28.15
C ALA A 10 0.46 7.73 27.65
N VAL A 11 0.01 8.90 28.09
CA VAL A 11 -1.21 9.55 27.62
C VAL A 11 -0.84 10.81 26.83
N ARG A 12 -1.44 10.98 25.66
CA ARG A 12 -1.28 12.13 24.78
C ARG A 12 -2.65 12.62 24.37
N LEU A 13 -3.03 13.83 24.79
CA LEU A 13 -4.34 14.42 24.51
C LEU A 13 -4.19 15.68 23.69
N GLY A 14 -4.98 15.79 22.62
CA GLY A 14 -5.17 17.00 21.84
C GLY A 14 -6.01 18.02 22.60
N LYS A 15 -5.98 19.27 22.13
CA LYS A 15 -6.83 20.33 22.67
C LYS A 15 -8.20 20.26 21.97
N ALA A 16 -9.29 20.45 22.71
CA ALA A 16 -10.61 20.70 22.14
C ALA A 16 -10.70 22.15 21.61
N ASP A 17 -11.60 22.42 20.67
CA ASP A 17 -11.77 23.76 20.12
C ASP A 17 -12.74 24.60 20.97
N GLY A 18 -12.36 25.83 21.31
CA GLY A 18 -13.24 26.83 21.95
C GLY A 18 -13.57 26.63 23.44
N SER A 19 -14.58 27.37 23.91
CA SER A 19 -15.13 27.33 25.29
C SER A 19 -16.18 26.24 25.51
N ARG A 20 -16.77 25.73 24.41
CA ARG A 20 -17.58 24.52 24.40
C ARG A 20 -16.62 23.37 24.11
N SER A 21 -16.58 22.34 24.96
CA SER A 21 -15.68 21.18 24.84
C SER A 21 -16.03 20.30 23.64
N VAL A 22 -15.86 20.81 22.42
CA VAL A 22 -16.19 20.14 21.16
C VAL A 22 -14.93 19.55 20.54
N GLY A 23 -15.02 18.29 20.13
CA GLY A 23 -13.89 17.52 19.63
C GLY A 23 -12.99 17.00 20.75
N GLY A 24 -11.74 16.71 20.40
CA GLY A 24 -10.77 16.10 21.29
C GLY A 24 -10.45 14.67 20.89
N VAL A 25 -9.20 14.44 20.55
CA VAL A 25 -8.66 13.11 20.26
C VAL A 25 -7.41 12.87 21.09
N GLY A 26 -7.11 11.60 21.35
CA GLY A 26 -5.97 11.25 22.19
C GLY A 26 -5.49 9.83 21.97
N PHE A 27 -4.32 9.56 22.54
CA PHE A 27 -3.69 8.25 22.53
C PHE A 27 -3.35 7.83 23.95
N ILE A 28 -3.74 6.61 24.30
CA ILE A 28 -3.21 5.87 25.45
C ILE A 28 -2.27 4.82 24.87
N ILE A 29 -1.02 4.82 25.33
CA ILE A 29 0.07 4.05 24.74
C ILE A 29 0.70 3.20 25.84
N SER A 30 0.69 1.88 25.66
CA SER A 30 1.27 0.97 26.64
C SER A 30 2.78 1.15 26.77
N LYS A 31 3.32 0.84 27.96
CA LYS A 31 4.74 1.02 28.29
C LYS A 31 5.69 0.42 27.25
N GLU A 32 5.34 -0.72 26.65
CA GLU A 32 6.14 -1.44 25.64
C GLU A 32 6.34 -0.67 24.33
N TRP A 33 5.50 0.33 24.08
CA TRP A 33 5.53 1.18 22.89
C TRP A 33 6.05 2.59 23.17
N THR A 34 6.09 3.03 24.44
CA THR A 34 6.46 4.40 24.79
C THR A 34 7.86 4.79 24.33
N THR A 35 8.82 3.86 24.42
CA THR A 35 10.22 4.07 23.98
C THR A 35 10.36 4.09 22.45
N LYS A 36 9.33 3.64 21.72
CA LYS A 36 9.30 3.58 20.26
C LYS A 36 8.60 4.77 19.62
N ILE A 37 8.01 5.67 20.41
CA ILE A 37 7.34 6.86 19.89
C ILE A 37 8.37 7.77 19.22
N ALA A 38 8.22 7.99 17.91
CA ALA A 38 9.05 8.91 17.14
C ALA A 38 8.51 10.34 17.22
N SER A 39 7.19 10.50 17.14
CA SER A 39 6.50 11.77 17.35
C SER A 39 5.02 11.55 17.64
N CYS A 40 4.41 12.47 18.36
CA CYS A 40 2.97 12.54 18.54
C CYS A 40 2.55 14.01 18.44
N HIS A 41 1.66 14.33 17.52
CA HIS A 41 1.15 15.68 17.31
C HIS A 41 -0.33 15.66 16.94
N PHE A 42 -1.00 16.78 17.13
CA PHE A 42 -2.41 16.96 16.81
C PHE A 42 -2.50 18.02 15.73
N VAL A 43 -3.13 17.69 14.61
CA VAL A 43 -3.33 18.59 13.46
C VAL A 43 -4.49 19.53 13.72
N SER A 44 -5.52 19.02 14.39
CA SER A 44 -6.69 19.75 14.87
C SER A 44 -7.27 19.04 16.10
N SER A 45 -8.36 19.57 16.65
CA SER A 45 -9.14 18.90 17.71
C SER A 45 -9.68 17.52 17.26
N ARG A 46 -9.74 17.27 15.96
CA ARG A 46 -10.33 16.07 15.32
C ARG A 46 -9.31 15.08 14.78
N ILE A 47 -8.04 15.48 14.60
CA ILE A 47 -7.01 14.62 13.99
C ILE A 47 -5.74 14.60 14.84
N GLY A 48 -5.41 13.42 15.35
CA GLY A 48 -4.18 13.12 16.07
C GLY A 48 -3.29 12.18 15.27
N VAL A 49 -1.97 12.38 15.32
CA VAL A 49 -1.00 11.56 14.59
C VAL A 49 0.07 11.07 15.55
N LEU A 50 0.19 9.74 15.63
CA LEU A 50 1.22 9.04 16.40
C LEU A 50 2.13 8.27 15.43
N ASN A 51 3.40 8.66 15.38
CA ASN A 51 4.42 7.94 14.63
C ASN A 51 5.26 7.10 15.59
N VAL A 52 5.42 5.83 15.27
CA VAL A 52 6.16 4.86 16.06
C VAL A 52 7.25 4.23 15.20
N ASN A 53 8.47 4.20 15.72
CA ASN A 53 9.59 3.46 15.14
C ASN A 53 9.40 1.97 15.42
N LEU A 54 9.29 1.19 14.35
CA LEU A 54 9.41 -0.24 14.43
C LEU A 54 10.90 -0.61 14.37
N SER A 55 11.19 -1.89 14.20
CA SER A 55 12.57 -2.36 14.13
C SER A 55 13.23 -2.06 12.78
N GLY A 56 14.44 -1.52 12.81
CA GLY A 56 15.18 -1.08 11.62
C GLY A 56 14.70 0.30 11.14
N LYS A 57 14.48 0.47 9.83
CA LYS A 57 13.98 1.73 9.24
C LYS A 57 12.46 1.78 9.09
N ALA A 58 11.75 0.77 9.58
CA ALA A 58 10.30 0.66 9.42
C ALA A 58 9.57 1.57 10.41
N THR A 59 8.53 2.25 9.94
CA THR A 59 7.72 3.18 10.75
C THR A 59 6.24 2.85 10.65
N LEU A 60 5.53 2.96 11.76
CA LEU A 60 4.07 2.84 11.83
C LEU A 60 3.49 4.21 12.16
N LYS A 61 2.61 4.71 11.28
CA LYS A 61 1.84 5.94 11.47
C LYS A 61 0.42 5.57 11.84
N ILE A 62 -0.03 5.99 13.01
CA ILE A 62 -1.39 5.80 13.51
C ILE A 62 -2.05 7.17 13.53
N ILE A 63 -3.19 7.30 12.85
CA ILE A 63 -3.97 8.52 12.74
C ILE A 63 -5.28 8.28 13.50
N GLN A 64 -5.52 9.05 14.55
CA GLN A 64 -6.80 9.06 15.27
C GLN A 64 -7.67 10.15 14.66
N THR A 65 -8.91 9.83 14.30
CA THR A 65 -9.87 10.75 13.71
C THR A 65 -11.16 10.84 14.52
N TYR A 66 -11.77 12.01 14.52
CA TYR A 66 -13.15 12.23 14.95
C TYR A 66 -13.85 13.16 13.96
N ALA A 67 -14.50 12.58 12.96
CA ALA A 67 -15.10 13.34 11.88
C ALA A 67 -16.24 14.25 12.39
N PRO A 68 -16.48 15.40 11.76
CA PRO A 68 -17.60 16.28 12.10
C PRO A 68 -18.94 15.54 12.06
N THR A 69 -19.92 15.98 12.86
CA THR A 69 -21.24 15.34 12.95
C THR A 69 -22.15 15.85 11.83
N SER A 70 -23.38 15.34 11.75
CA SER A 70 -24.39 15.83 10.79
C SER A 70 -24.85 17.27 11.05
N ALA A 71 -24.55 17.84 12.22
CA ALA A 71 -24.90 19.22 12.57
C ALA A 71 -23.79 20.22 12.22
N SER A 72 -22.62 19.74 11.80
CA SER A 72 -21.51 20.56 11.31
C SER A 72 -21.82 21.11 9.93
N ASP A 73 -21.31 22.32 9.65
CA ASP A 73 -21.35 22.90 8.31
C ASP A 73 -20.43 22.15 7.32
N ASP A 74 -20.66 22.38 6.03
CA ASP A 74 -19.92 21.69 4.97
C ASP A 74 -18.43 22.09 4.96
N ASP A 75 -18.11 23.32 5.35
CA ASP A 75 -16.75 23.84 5.44
C ASP A 75 -15.92 23.05 6.47
N GLU A 76 -16.49 22.73 7.64
CA GLU A 76 -15.85 21.91 8.67
C GLU A 76 -15.58 20.49 8.16
N VAL A 77 -16.52 19.91 7.41
CA VAL A 77 -16.35 18.59 6.79
C VAL A 77 -15.25 18.62 5.73
N GLU A 78 -15.24 19.63 4.86
CA GLU A 78 -14.20 19.83 3.86
C GLU A 78 -12.82 19.98 4.47
N GLU A 79 -12.69 20.83 5.47
CA GLU A 79 -11.43 21.06 6.17
C GLU A 79 -10.93 19.78 6.86
N PHE A 80 -11.81 19.01 7.50
CA PHE A 80 -11.45 17.72 8.08
C PHE A 80 -10.86 16.75 7.04
N TYR A 81 -11.52 16.58 5.89
CA TYR A 81 -11.02 15.68 4.85
C TYR A 81 -9.74 16.21 4.19
N ARG A 82 -9.60 17.53 4.02
CA ARG A 82 -8.37 18.16 3.52
C ARG A 82 -7.18 17.91 4.46
N GLN A 83 -7.37 18.09 5.76
CA GLN A 83 -6.34 17.80 6.77
C GLN A 83 -5.99 16.32 6.82
N LEU A 84 -6.99 15.43 6.81
CA LEU A 84 -6.77 13.99 6.80
C LEU A 84 -5.97 13.56 5.56
N ASP A 85 -6.31 14.11 4.40
CA ASP A 85 -5.63 13.87 3.12
C ASP A 85 -4.15 14.29 3.18
N MET A 86 -3.85 15.48 3.74
CA MET A 86 -2.48 15.94 3.97
C MET A 86 -1.68 14.99 4.88
N VAL A 87 -2.29 14.52 5.98
CA VAL A 87 -1.64 13.59 6.90
C VAL A 87 -1.39 12.24 6.22
N LEU A 88 -2.33 11.76 5.41
CA LEU A 88 -2.20 10.52 4.65
C LEU A 88 -1.10 10.61 3.59
N ALA A 89 -0.91 11.77 2.95
CA ALA A 89 0.12 12.00 1.94
C ALA A 89 1.56 11.81 2.49
N ARG A 90 1.78 12.07 3.79
CA ARG A 90 3.10 11.88 4.42
C ARG A 90 3.44 10.39 4.49
N LYS A 91 4.49 9.95 3.81
CA LYS A 91 4.83 8.52 3.73
C LYS A 91 5.28 7.93 5.08
N SER A 92 4.84 6.72 5.36
CA SER A 92 5.34 5.83 6.42
C SER A 92 5.46 4.40 5.86
N THR A 93 6.06 3.48 6.61
CA THR A 93 6.09 2.07 6.16
C THR A 93 4.73 1.40 6.28
N TYR A 94 3.97 1.73 7.32
CA TYR A 94 2.61 1.27 7.56
C TYR A 94 1.76 2.45 8.02
N THR A 95 0.52 2.52 7.55
CA THR A 95 -0.45 3.52 7.99
C THR A 95 -1.72 2.84 8.49
N VAL A 96 -2.14 3.25 9.67
CA VAL A 96 -3.43 2.88 10.26
C VAL A 96 -4.18 4.18 10.53
N VAL A 97 -5.43 4.26 10.10
CA VAL A 97 -6.35 5.33 10.50
C VAL A 97 -7.42 4.69 11.35
N MET A 98 -7.79 5.31 12.46
CA MET A 98 -8.82 4.78 13.34
C MET A 98 -9.63 5.90 13.96
N GLY A 99 -10.90 5.61 14.27
CA GLY A 99 -11.77 6.50 14.99
C GLY A 99 -13.16 6.56 14.38
N ASP A 100 -13.93 7.54 14.86
CA ASP A 100 -15.31 7.76 14.42
C ASP A 100 -15.33 8.67 13.18
N PHE A 101 -15.97 8.18 12.12
CA PHE A 101 -16.12 8.88 10.85
C PHE A 101 -17.52 9.45 10.64
N ASN A 102 -18.47 9.20 11.55
CA ASN A 102 -19.87 9.61 11.37
C ASN A 102 -20.44 9.17 10.00
N ALA A 103 -20.00 8.01 9.50
CA ALA A 103 -20.23 7.54 8.14
C ALA A 103 -20.75 6.11 8.13
N LYS A 104 -21.72 5.80 7.26
CA LYS A 104 -22.20 4.45 7.01
C LYS A 104 -21.64 3.98 5.68
N VAL A 105 -20.71 3.04 5.68
CA VAL A 105 -20.04 2.57 4.46
C VAL A 105 -20.84 1.49 3.71
N GLY A 106 -21.55 0.64 4.45
CA GLY A 106 -22.25 -0.51 3.88
C GLY A 106 -21.30 -1.54 3.26
N LYS A 107 -21.86 -2.45 2.44
CA LYS A 107 -21.08 -3.44 1.70
C LYS A 107 -20.35 -2.78 0.52
N GLY A 108 -19.17 -3.30 0.20
CA GLY A 108 -18.44 -2.90 -1.01
C GLY A 108 -19.23 -3.20 -2.29
N ARG A 109 -19.19 -2.26 -3.22
CA ARG A 109 -19.84 -2.33 -4.54
C ARG A 109 -18.87 -2.87 -5.60
N GLN A 110 -19.38 -3.20 -6.79
CA GLN A 110 -18.54 -3.63 -7.90
C GLN A 110 -17.57 -2.51 -8.30
N GLY A 111 -16.30 -2.87 -8.54
CA GLY A 111 -15.24 -1.90 -8.88
C GLY A 111 -14.47 -1.36 -7.67
N GLU A 112 -15.03 -1.43 -6.47
CA GLU A 112 -14.35 -0.99 -5.24
C GLU A 112 -13.32 -2.03 -4.80
N ARG A 113 -12.08 -1.58 -4.60
CA ARG A 113 -10.95 -2.43 -4.24
C ARG A 113 -10.64 -2.37 -2.75
N TYR A 114 -10.91 -1.22 -2.13
CA TYR A 114 -10.53 -0.93 -0.74
C TYR A 114 -11.69 -1.06 0.25
N VAL A 115 -12.88 -1.40 -0.26
CA VAL A 115 -14.06 -1.77 0.53
C VAL A 115 -14.32 -3.26 0.42
N GLY A 116 -14.58 -3.91 1.55
CA GLY A 116 -14.87 -5.34 1.63
C GLY A 116 -16.37 -5.68 1.54
N LYS A 117 -16.65 -6.97 1.39
CA LYS A 117 -18.00 -7.48 1.12
C LYS A 117 -18.91 -7.59 2.37
N PHE A 118 -18.38 -7.31 3.55
CA PHE A 118 -19.06 -7.63 4.82
C PHE A 118 -19.57 -6.42 5.61
N GLY A 119 -19.51 -5.20 5.07
CA GLY A 119 -20.07 -4.03 5.75
C GLY A 119 -21.58 -4.11 5.99
N THR A 120 -22.10 -3.30 6.91
CA THR A 120 -23.51 -3.31 7.35
C THR A 120 -24.22 -2.01 7.03
N GLY A 121 -25.52 -2.09 6.78
CA GLY A 121 -26.38 -0.95 6.47
C GLY A 121 -26.22 -0.45 5.04
N GLU A 122 -27.04 0.55 4.71
CA GLU A 122 -26.96 1.28 3.46
C GLU A 122 -25.93 2.41 3.56
N ARG A 123 -25.23 2.63 2.46
CA ARG A 123 -24.21 3.66 2.40
C ARG A 123 -24.87 5.04 2.38
N ASN A 124 -24.44 5.92 3.29
CA ASN A 124 -24.85 7.33 3.27
C ASN A 124 -23.80 8.20 2.54
N GLU A 125 -24.11 9.47 2.32
CA GLU A 125 -23.22 10.42 1.65
C GLU A 125 -21.83 10.51 2.28
N ARG A 126 -21.75 10.55 3.62
CA ARG A 126 -20.48 10.53 4.37
C ARG A 126 -19.70 9.23 4.16
N GLY A 127 -20.42 8.11 4.04
CA GLY A 127 -19.89 6.82 3.64
C GLY A 127 -19.29 6.84 2.24
N GLU A 128 -19.97 7.46 1.28
CA GLU A 128 -19.44 7.65 -0.07
C GLU A 128 -18.13 8.45 -0.04
N ARG A 129 -18.12 9.58 0.68
CA ARG A 129 -16.91 10.41 0.85
C ARG A 129 -15.73 9.64 1.46
N LEU A 130 -16.00 8.82 2.49
CA LEU A 130 -14.99 7.95 3.10
C LEU A 130 -14.47 6.90 2.11
N VAL A 131 -15.35 6.29 1.31
CA VAL A 131 -14.97 5.32 0.28
C VAL A 131 -14.15 5.97 -0.83
N THR A 132 -14.56 7.14 -1.32
CA THR A 132 -13.81 7.89 -2.34
C THR A 132 -12.39 8.20 -1.87
N MET A 133 -12.23 8.69 -0.63
CA MET A 133 -10.92 8.91 -0.04
C MET A 133 -10.13 7.61 0.11
N ALA A 134 -10.79 6.53 0.56
CA ALA A 134 -10.17 5.22 0.73
C ALA A 134 -9.60 4.67 -0.60
N GLU A 135 -10.36 4.79 -1.68
CA GLU A 135 -9.94 4.42 -3.03
C GLU A 135 -8.77 5.29 -3.53
N ALA A 136 -8.88 6.63 -3.37
CA ALA A 136 -7.84 7.57 -3.80
C ALA A 136 -6.51 7.35 -3.06
N ARG A 137 -6.56 7.11 -1.75
CA ARG A 137 -5.40 6.89 -0.88
C ARG A 137 -4.97 5.43 -0.78
N LYS A 138 -5.67 4.52 -1.47
CA LYS A 138 -5.38 3.09 -1.51
C LYS A 138 -5.34 2.47 -0.11
N ILE A 139 -6.31 2.83 0.74
CA ILE A 139 -6.38 2.43 2.14
C ILE A 139 -7.65 1.60 2.37
N TYR A 140 -7.49 0.38 2.89
CA TYR A 140 -8.58 -0.57 3.08
C TYR A 140 -9.46 -0.22 4.28
N ILE A 141 -10.77 -0.24 4.14
CA ILE A 141 -11.74 -0.12 5.24
C ILE A 141 -11.85 -1.46 5.98
N GLY A 142 -11.09 -1.59 7.06
CA GLY A 142 -10.87 -2.82 7.83
C GLY A 142 -12.14 -3.57 8.23
N ASN A 143 -13.12 -2.86 8.75
CA ASN A 143 -14.33 -3.49 9.29
C ASN A 143 -15.15 -4.24 8.23
N SER A 144 -15.08 -3.80 6.97
CA SER A 144 -15.81 -4.41 5.86
C SER A 144 -15.12 -5.67 5.30
N LEU A 145 -13.88 -5.95 5.70
CA LEU A 145 -13.06 -7.05 5.18
C LEU A 145 -13.28 -8.40 5.86
N PHE A 146 -13.90 -8.42 7.04
CA PHE A 146 -14.09 -9.62 7.84
C PHE A 146 -15.56 -9.90 8.07
N LYS A 147 -15.97 -11.16 7.86
CA LYS A 147 -17.32 -11.62 8.19
C LYS A 147 -17.47 -11.66 9.71
N LYS A 148 -18.50 -10.99 10.23
CA LYS A 148 -18.85 -10.92 11.66
C LYS A 148 -20.36 -11.09 11.82
N ASN A 149 -20.79 -11.59 12.97
CA ASN A 149 -22.21 -11.58 13.34
C ASN A 149 -22.70 -10.12 13.45
N SER A 150 -23.85 -9.81 12.86
CA SER A 150 -24.47 -8.47 12.82
C SER A 150 -24.57 -7.82 14.19
N GLU A 151 -24.91 -8.58 15.23
CA GLU A 151 -25.01 -8.08 16.62
C GLU A 151 -23.67 -7.56 17.17
N LYS A 152 -22.55 -8.09 16.64
CA LYS A 152 -21.18 -7.76 17.06
C LYS A 152 -20.48 -6.77 16.12
N ARG A 153 -21.21 -6.15 15.19
CA ARG A 153 -20.64 -5.21 14.20
C ARG A 153 -20.83 -3.74 14.53
N TRP A 154 -22.00 -3.37 15.05
CA TRP A 154 -22.31 -1.96 15.30
C TRP A 154 -21.34 -1.34 16.31
N THR A 155 -20.99 -0.08 16.14
CA THR A 155 -20.06 0.61 17.05
C THR A 155 -20.75 1.71 17.81
N TRP A 156 -21.95 2.12 17.40
CA TRP A 156 -22.75 3.15 18.04
C TRP A 156 -24.22 2.72 18.18
N ILE A 157 -24.83 3.10 19.30
CA ILE A 157 -26.27 2.96 19.55
C ILE A 157 -26.91 4.34 19.72
N ALA A 158 -28.07 4.55 19.10
CA ALA A 158 -28.82 5.79 19.24
C ALA A 158 -29.29 6.00 20.69
N PRO A 159 -29.47 7.26 21.16
CA PRO A 159 -29.91 7.55 22.53
C PRO A 159 -31.25 6.88 22.90
N ASN A 160 -32.13 6.68 21.92
CA ASN A 160 -33.41 5.99 22.08
C ASN A 160 -33.30 4.45 22.00
N ALA A 161 -32.09 3.90 21.92
CA ALA A 161 -31.77 2.48 21.74
C ALA A 161 -32.41 1.80 20.50
N ALA A 162 -33.04 2.55 19.59
CA ALA A 162 -33.78 1.99 18.46
C ALA A 162 -32.87 1.63 17.28
N HIS A 163 -31.72 2.27 17.16
CA HIS A 163 -30.85 2.15 15.99
C HIS A 163 -29.41 1.85 16.38
N HIS A 164 -28.82 0.92 15.64
CA HIS A 164 -27.41 0.54 15.78
C HIS A 164 -26.69 0.83 14.48
N ASN A 165 -25.56 1.54 14.54
CA ASN A 165 -24.78 1.90 13.37
C ASN A 165 -23.32 1.50 13.51
N GLU A 166 -22.68 1.24 12.38
CA GLU A 166 -21.23 1.06 12.25
C GLU A 166 -20.66 2.39 11.74
N ILE A 167 -20.08 3.20 12.63
CA ILE A 167 -19.54 4.54 12.31
C ILE A 167 -18.08 4.73 12.73
N ASP A 168 -17.58 3.85 13.58
CA ASP A 168 -16.16 3.77 13.93
C ASP A 168 -15.46 2.78 13.00
N TYR A 169 -14.34 3.21 12.42
CA TYR A 169 -13.61 2.39 11.45
C TYR A 169 -12.14 2.30 11.79
N ILE A 170 -11.54 1.17 11.39
CA ILE A 170 -10.09 1.02 11.31
C ILE A 170 -9.72 0.82 9.85
N LEU A 171 -8.89 1.71 9.31
CA LEU A 171 -8.42 1.68 7.94
C LEU A 171 -6.92 1.35 7.91
N VAL A 172 -6.47 0.59 6.91
CA VAL A 172 -5.05 0.17 6.77
C VAL A 172 -4.55 0.29 5.33
N ASP A 173 -3.34 0.79 5.14
CA ASP A 173 -2.74 0.89 3.79
C ASP A 173 -2.38 -0.49 3.22
N LYS A 174 -2.08 -1.44 4.10
CA LYS A 174 -1.61 -2.77 3.74
C LYS A 174 -2.53 -3.85 4.30
N ARG A 175 -3.48 -4.33 3.48
CA ARG A 175 -4.40 -5.42 3.85
C ARG A 175 -3.74 -6.60 4.59
N ARG A 176 -2.55 -6.99 4.17
CA ARG A 176 -1.82 -8.17 4.68
C ARG A 176 -1.40 -8.09 6.16
N ILE A 177 -1.27 -6.89 6.74
CA ILE A 177 -0.91 -6.75 8.16
C ILE A 177 -2.13 -6.89 9.06
N LEU A 178 -3.34 -6.66 8.52
CA LEU A 178 -4.58 -6.69 9.27
C LEU A 178 -5.13 -8.11 9.32
N GLN A 179 -5.16 -8.70 10.51
CA GLN A 179 -5.62 -10.07 10.73
C GLN A 179 -7.07 -10.12 11.19
N ASP A 180 -7.53 -9.12 11.93
CA ASP A 180 -8.91 -9.04 12.38
C ASP A 180 -9.31 -7.60 12.72
N VAL A 181 -10.60 -7.30 12.59
CA VAL A 181 -11.26 -6.11 13.14
C VAL A 181 -12.55 -6.55 13.81
N SER A 182 -12.70 -6.27 15.10
CA SER A 182 -13.82 -6.73 15.91
C SER A 182 -14.18 -5.74 17.00
N VAL A 183 -15.46 -5.61 17.31
CA VAL A 183 -15.92 -4.93 18.52
C VAL A 183 -15.55 -5.76 19.76
N VAL A 184 -15.16 -5.08 20.84
CA VAL A 184 -14.88 -5.68 22.15
C VAL A 184 -16.19 -5.79 22.94
N THR A 185 -16.88 -6.92 22.83
CA THR A 185 -18.19 -7.14 23.45
C THR A 185 -18.21 -7.13 24.99
N PRO A 186 -17.25 -7.71 25.73
CA PRO A 186 -17.39 -7.86 27.19
C PRO A 186 -17.09 -6.58 27.98
N PHE A 187 -16.83 -5.45 27.31
CA PHE A 187 -16.43 -4.21 27.97
C PHE A 187 -17.46 -3.11 27.72
N ASN A 188 -18.15 -2.68 28.78
CA ASN A 188 -19.02 -1.51 28.73
C ASN A 188 -18.22 -0.25 29.10
N THR A 189 -18.14 0.69 28.18
CA THR A 189 -17.44 1.97 28.35
C THR A 189 -18.28 3.02 29.09
N GLY A 190 -19.58 2.78 29.27
CA GLY A 190 -20.54 3.81 29.69
C GLY A 190 -20.84 4.85 28.60
N SER A 191 -20.36 4.64 27.38
CA SER A 191 -20.66 5.46 26.19
C SER A 191 -21.67 4.75 25.29
N ASP A 192 -22.38 5.52 24.49
CA ASP A 192 -23.13 5.10 23.32
C ASP A 192 -22.25 4.45 22.22
N HIS A 193 -20.92 4.54 22.33
CA HIS A 193 -19.97 3.83 21.48
C HIS A 193 -19.36 2.57 22.14
N ARG A 194 -19.19 1.52 21.32
CA ARG A 194 -18.46 0.29 21.67
C ARG A 194 -17.02 0.35 21.19
N LEU A 195 -16.10 -0.21 21.98
CA LEU A 195 -14.68 -0.27 21.61
C LEU A 195 -14.45 -1.15 20.37
N LEU A 196 -13.79 -0.58 19.36
CA LEU A 196 -13.35 -1.30 18.17
C LEU A 196 -11.88 -1.67 18.29
N ARG A 197 -11.54 -2.93 17.96
CA ARG A 197 -10.18 -3.46 18.04
C ARG A 197 -9.72 -4.01 16.70
N ALA A 198 -8.51 -3.63 16.28
CA ALA A 198 -7.79 -4.29 15.20
C ALA A 198 -6.65 -5.18 15.73
N LYS A 199 -6.48 -6.34 15.11
CA LYS A 199 -5.31 -7.20 15.30
C LYS A 199 -4.35 -6.99 14.13
N ILE A 200 -3.21 -6.35 14.41
CA ILE A 200 -2.18 -6.04 13.42
C ILE A 200 -0.97 -6.95 13.66
N VAL A 201 -0.55 -7.68 12.63
CA VAL A 201 0.62 -8.57 12.66
C VAL A 201 1.58 -8.18 11.54
N ILE A 202 2.81 -7.82 11.93
CA ILE A 202 3.86 -7.41 11.00
C ILE A 202 4.97 -8.47 11.02
N ASP A 203 4.95 -9.38 10.05
CA ASP A 203 6.02 -10.37 9.82
C ASP A 203 7.17 -9.73 9.04
N ARG A 204 8.27 -9.45 9.72
CA ARG A 204 9.42 -8.74 9.13
C ARG A 204 10.05 -9.47 7.95
N THR A 205 10.06 -10.81 7.95
CA THR A 205 10.71 -11.60 6.91
C THR A 205 9.88 -11.55 5.64
N LYS A 206 8.56 -11.71 5.77
CA LYS A 206 7.62 -11.54 4.65
C LYS A 206 7.63 -10.10 4.15
N GLU A 207 7.68 -9.13 5.06
CA GLU A 207 7.67 -7.71 4.69
C GLU A 207 8.93 -7.28 3.95
N LYS A 208 10.12 -7.77 4.32
CA LYS A 208 11.35 -7.51 3.55
C LYS A 208 11.24 -8.02 2.10
N LYS A 209 10.69 -9.21 1.89
CA LYS A 209 10.50 -9.79 0.54
C LYS A 209 9.47 -8.99 -0.27
N THR A 210 8.32 -8.67 0.34
CA THR A 210 7.24 -7.92 -0.32
C THR A 210 7.62 -6.47 -0.63
N LEU A 211 8.32 -5.80 0.28
CA LEU A 211 8.85 -4.45 0.06
C LEU A 211 9.94 -4.43 -1.04
N HIS A 212 10.77 -5.47 -1.12
CA HIS A 212 11.73 -5.59 -2.21
C HIS A 212 11.05 -5.79 -3.57
N LEU A 213 9.99 -6.61 -3.63
CA LEU A 213 9.21 -6.83 -4.85
C LEU A 213 8.46 -5.58 -5.31
N THR A 214 7.87 -4.81 -4.39
CA THR A 214 7.18 -3.55 -4.70
C THR A 214 8.13 -2.39 -5.02
N SER A 215 9.40 -2.49 -4.61
CA SER A 215 10.46 -1.55 -5.03
C SER A 215 11.03 -1.83 -6.42
N ARG A 216 10.69 -2.96 -7.04
CA ARG A 216 10.85 -3.09 -8.49
C ARG A 216 9.83 -2.12 -9.08
N GLU A 217 10.32 -1.00 -9.58
CA GLU A 217 9.54 -0.06 -10.38
C GLU A 217 8.64 -0.88 -11.31
N GLU A 218 7.33 -0.57 -11.30
CA GLU A 218 6.44 -1.08 -12.34
C GLU A 218 7.15 -0.82 -13.66
N ARG A 219 7.48 -1.90 -14.37
CA ARG A 219 8.18 -1.76 -15.65
C ARG A 219 7.36 -0.79 -16.48
N VAL A 220 7.93 0.39 -16.75
CA VAL A 220 7.30 1.38 -17.61
C VAL A 220 6.99 0.63 -18.91
N LYS A 221 5.70 0.46 -19.17
CA LYS A 221 5.26 -0.18 -20.41
C LYS A 221 5.53 0.86 -21.49
N VAL A 222 6.55 0.63 -22.30
CA VAL A 222 6.85 1.45 -23.46
C VAL A 222 5.90 1.02 -24.57
N TYR A 223 5.23 1.98 -25.18
CA TYR A 223 4.31 1.77 -26.30
C TYR A 223 4.82 2.57 -27.48
N ASP A 224 4.78 1.96 -28.67
CA ASP A 224 5.08 2.64 -29.92
C ASP A 224 3.85 3.46 -30.33
N GLY A 225 4.02 4.78 -30.42
CA GLY A 225 2.95 5.70 -30.79
C GLY A 225 2.41 5.46 -32.20
N LYS A 226 3.24 5.05 -33.16
CA LYS A 226 2.81 4.78 -34.54
C LYS A 226 1.96 3.52 -34.60
N ARG A 227 2.39 2.45 -33.93
CA ARG A 227 1.62 1.20 -33.83
C ARG A 227 0.29 1.38 -33.10
N LEU A 228 0.27 2.24 -32.09
CA LEU A 228 -0.97 2.59 -31.41
C LEU A 228 -1.94 3.27 -32.36
N GLN A 229 -1.46 4.24 -33.14
CA GLN A 229 -2.27 4.94 -34.12
C GLN A 229 -2.81 3.99 -35.21
N GLU A 230 -1.96 3.15 -35.78
CA GLU A 230 -2.37 2.14 -36.77
C GLU A 230 -3.39 1.13 -36.20
N ALA A 231 -3.25 0.75 -34.92
CA ALA A 231 -4.21 -0.12 -34.25
C ALA A 231 -5.55 0.56 -34.01
N MET A 232 -5.54 1.86 -33.68
CA MET A 232 -6.75 2.64 -33.52
C MET A 232 -7.49 2.84 -34.85
N GLU A 233 -6.77 3.08 -35.94
CA GLU A 233 -7.34 3.28 -37.29
C GLU A 233 -7.96 1.98 -37.85
N ARG A 234 -7.43 0.81 -37.48
CA ARG A 234 -8.01 -0.49 -37.88
C ARG A 234 -9.28 -0.88 -37.13
N LYS A 235 -9.58 -0.24 -35.99
CA LYS A 235 -10.74 -0.60 -35.19
C LYS A 235 -11.95 0.22 -35.60
N SER A 236 -13.10 -0.44 -35.70
CA SER A 236 -14.37 0.24 -35.93
C SER A 236 -14.93 0.77 -34.60
N TRP A 237 -15.06 2.10 -34.51
CA TRP A 237 -15.54 2.81 -33.33
C TRP A 237 -17.03 3.16 -33.48
N CYS A 238 -17.88 2.14 -33.53
CA CYS A 238 -19.33 2.34 -33.50
C CYS A 238 -19.84 2.47 -32.07
N ARG A 239 -20.79 3.39 -31.86
CA ARG A 239 -21.60 3.44 -30.64
C ARG A 239 -22.52 2.23 -30.56
N ILE A 240 -22.64 1.67 -29.37
CA ILE A 240 -23.56 0.58 -29.07
C ILE A 240 -24.74 1.12 -28.26
N ASP A 241 -25.91 0.52 -28.43
CA ASP A 241 -27.08 0.84 -27.64
C ASP A 241 -26.88 0.37 -26.18
N GLY A 242 -26.95 1.31 -25.24
CA GLY A 242 -26.68 1.08 -23.82
C GLY A 242 -25.38 1.74 -23.35
N ILE A 243 -25.49 2.70 -22.43
CA ILE A 243 -24.35 3.52 -21.95
C ILE A 243 -23.24 2.64 -21.34
N ASP A 244 -23.62 1.65 -20.52
CA ASP A 244 -22.66 0.75 -19.87
C ASP A 244 -21.97 -0.18 -20.88
N ASP A 245 -22.71 -0.66 -21.88
CA ASP A 245 -22.20 -1.57 -22.91
C ASP A 245 -21.29 -0.84 -23.91
N ASP A 246 -21.63 0.39 -24.28
CA ASP A 246 -20.79 1.28 -25.09
C ASP A 246 -19.46 1.58 -24.39
N TYR A 247 -19.53 1.93 -23.09
CA TYR A 247 -18.34 2.19 -22.28
C TYR A 247 -17.44 0.96 -22.13
N ASN A 248 -18.02 -0.21 -21.85
CA ASN A 248 -17.27 -1.45 -21.72
C ASN A 248 -16.61 -1.86 -23.06
N SER A 249 -17.33 -1.71 -24.17
CA SER A 249 -16.82 -1.98 -25.52
C SER A 249 -15.67 -1.04 -25.89
N LEU A 250 -15.80 0.25 -25.58
CA LEU A 250 -14.75 1.25 -25.77
C LEU A 250 -13.48 0.85 -24.99
N ILE A 251 -13.62 0.48 -23.72
CA ILE A 251 -12.50 0.04 -22.89
C ILE A 251 -11.79 -1.18 -23.47
N GLU A 252 -12.53 -2.19 -23.92
CA GLU A 252 -11.92 -3.41 -24.47
C GLU A 252 -11.17 -3.14 -25.79
N LYS A 253 -11.74 -2.32 -26.68
CA LYS A 253 -11.07 -1.88 -27.91
C LYS A 253 -9.79 -1.09 -27.62
N LEU A 254 -9.80 -0.21 -26.62
CA LEU A 254 -8.61 0.53 -26.19
C LEU A 254 -7.54 -0.39 -25.60
N LYS A 255 -7.93 -1.38 -24.80
CA LYS A 255 -6.99 -2.39 -24.27
C LYS A 255 -6.38 -3.21 -25.40
N GLU A 256 -7.14 -3.55 -26.44
CA GLU A 256 -6.65 -4.22 -27.64
C GLU A 256 -5.60 -3.40 -28.38
N CYS A 257 -5.90 -2.13 -28.66
CA CYS A 257 -4.95 -1.23 -29.30
C CYS A 257 -3.65 -1.12 -28.49
N LEU A 258 -3.76 -1.03 -27.16
CA LEU A 258 -2.60 -1.02 -26.27
C LEU A 258 -1.81 -2.35 -26.29
N ARG A 259 -2.45 -3.50 -26.48
CA ARG A 259 -1.74 -4.78 -26.61
C ARG A 259 -0.92 -4.82 -27.89
N GLU A 260 -1.46 -4.30 -28.99
CA GLU A 260 -0.82 -4.27 -30.30
C GLU A 260 0.33 -3.24 -30.36
N ALA A 261 0.14 -2.09 -29.69
CA ALA A 261 1.15 -1.04 -29.56
C ALA A 261 2.29 -1.35 -28.58
N LYS A 262 2.16 -2.43 -27.81
CA LYS A 262 3.14 -2.78 -26.79
C LYS A 262 4.45 -3.21 -27.44
N GLU A 263 5.48 -2.37 -27.33
CA GLU A 263 6.83 -2.81 -27.66
C GLU A 263 7.28 -3.82 -26.61
N ALA A 264 7.84 -4.94 -27.08
CA ALA A 264 8.83 -5.64 -26.28
C ALA A 264 10.05 -4.72 -26.23
N GLY A 265 10.03 -3.74 -25.30
CA GLY A 265 11.11 -2.77 -25.16
C GLY A 265 12.46 -3.49 -25.19
N PRO A 266 13.50 -2.90 -25.80
CA PRO A 266 14.74 -3.57 -26.12
C PRO A 266 15.23 -4.31 -24.89
N ARG A 267 15.13 -5.64 -24.95
CA ARG A 267 15.72 -6.50 -23.95
C ARG A 267 17.20 -6.49 -24.27
N GLU A 268 17.89 -5.39 -23.93
CA GLU A 268 19.34 -5.42 -23.78
C GLU A 268 19.61 -6.47 -22.71
N GLN A 269 19.73 -7.73 -23.14
CA GLN A 269 20.42 -8.74 -22.38
C GLN A 269 21.90 -8.36 -22.45
N LYS A 270 22.28 -7.29 -21.75
CA LYS A 270 23.66 -7.13 -21.30
C LYS A 270 23.90 -8.24 -20.28
N GLY A 271 24.10 -9.44 -20.83
CA GLY A 271 24.43 -10.63 -20.06
C GLY A 271 25.76 -10.38 -19.37
N ARG A 272 25.95 -11.03 -18.22
CA ARG A 272 27.22 -10.95 -17.45
C ARG A 272 28.40 -11.60 -18.18
N ILE A 273 28.17 -12.16 -19.35
CA ILE A 273 29.05 -13.05 -20.10
C ILE A 273 29.01 -12.61 -21.56
N SER A 274 30.17 -12.45 -22.17
CA SER A 274 30.33 -12.05 -23.57
C SER A 274 29.89 -13.16 -24.54
N GLU A 275 29.57 -12.77 -25.78
CA GLU A 275 29.25 -13.74 -26.85
C GLU A 275 30.42 -14.69 -27.14
N GLU A 276 31.66 -14.23 -26.99
CA GLU A 276 32.87 -15.06 -27.11
C GLU A 276 32.89 -16.18 -26.07
N THR A 277 32.62 -15.86 -24.80
CA THR A 277 32.56 -16.87 -23.75
C THR A 277 31.39 -17.83 -23.92
N LYS A 278 30.25 -17.37 -24.46
CA LYS A 278 29.13 -18.25 -24.81
C LYS A 278 29.53 -19.25 -25.88
N LYS A 279 30.22 -18.82 -26.94
CA LYS A 279 30.76 -19.71 -27.98
C LYS A 279 31.75 -20.74 -27.42
N LEU A 280 32.62 -20.35 -26.48
CA LEU A 280 33.54 -21.28 -25.81
C LEU A 280 32.81 -22.31 -24.93
N LEU A 281 31.79 -21.88 -24.19
CA LEU A 281 30.93 -22.76 -23.39
C LEU A 281 30.18 -23.77 -24.27
N GLU A 282 29.68 -23.32 -25.42
CA GLU A 282 29.00 -24.17 -26.40
C GLU A 282 29.96 -25.15 -27.08
N LYS A 283 31.16 -24.70 -27.47
CA LYS A 283 32.23 -25.58 -27.96
C LYS A 283 32.59 -26.66 -26.95
N ARG A 284 32.68 -26.31 -25.65
CA ARG A 284 32.96 -27.27 -24.58
C ARG A 284 31.81 -28.25 -24.34
N LYS A 285 30.57 -27.79 -24.51
CA LYS A 285 29.36 -28.63 -24.38
C LYS A 285 29.31 -29.71 -25.45
N ASN A 286 29.76 -29.39 -26.66
CA ASN A 286 29.68 -30.28 -27.82
C ASN A 286 30.92 -31.19 -28.00
N MET A 287 31.92 -31.08 -27.12
CA MET A 287 33.16 -31.87 -27.19
C MET A 287 32.98 -33.25 -26.55
N LYS A 288 33.48 -34.30 -27.20
CA LYS A 288 33.46 -35.69 -26.69
C LYS A 288 34.53 -35.85 -25.60
N ARG A 289 34.28 -36.71 -24.61
CA ARG A 289 35.21 -36.99 -23.51
C ARG A 289 36.03 -38.25 -23.80
N THR A 290 36.82 -38.22 -24.87
CA THR A 290 37.76 -39.29 -25.23
C THR A 290 39.13 -39.06 -24.60
N ALA A 291 40.04 -40.06 -24.63
CA ALA A 291 41.39 -39.92 -24.10
C ALA A 291 42.24 -38.89 -24.89
N GLU A 292 42.00 -38.77 -26.20
CA GLU A 292 42.66 -37.82 -27.10
C GLU A 292 42.17 -36.38 -26.87
N ASP A 293 40.87 -36.20 -26.63
CA ASP A 293 40.25 -34.89 -26.39
C ASP A 293 40.49 -34.35 -24.96
N HIS A 294 41.05 -35.16 -24.04
CA HIS A 294 41.18 -34.80 -22.63
C HIS A 294 42.06 -33.55 -22.40
N LEU A 295 43.13 -33.41 -23.20
CA LEU A 295 44.02 -32.24 -23.13
C LEU A 295 43.32 -30.98 -23.63
N GLU A 296 42.66 -31.04 -24.80
CA GLU A 296 41.90 -29.91 -25.35
C GLU A 296 40.75 -29.49 -24.43
N TYR A 297 40.04 -30.46 -23.85
CA TYR A 297 38.96 -30.21 -22.90
C TYR A 297 39.46 -29.47 -21.65
N SER A 298 40.63 -29.86 -21.13
CA SER A 298 41.26 -29.23 -19.96
C SER A 298 41.72 -27.80 -20.27
N ILE A 299 42.38 -27.60 -21.41
CA ILE A 299 42.82 -26.27 -21.89
C ILE A 299 41.61 -25.36 -22.10
N LEU A 300 40.57 -25.84 -22.79
CA LEU A 300 39.33 -25.10 -23.02
C LEU A 300 38.64 -24.73 -21.70
N GLY A 301 38.63 -25.64 -20.73
CA GLY A 301 38.15 -25.36 -19.37
C GLY A 301 38.92 -24.24 -18.68
N ARG A 302 40.24 -24.16 -18.85
CA ARG A 302 41.09 -23.08 -18.30
C ARG A 302 40.82 -21.75 -18.99
N VAL A 303 40.71 -21.75 -20.32
CA VAL A 303 40.39 -20.56 -21.13
C VAL A 303 39.03 -19.99 -20.75
N ILE A 304 37.99 -20.84 -20.62
CA ILE A 304 36.65 -20.41 -20.20
C ILE A 304 36.69 -19.77 -18.81
N ARG A 305 37.42 -20.32 -17.84
CA ARG A 305 37.54 -19.73 -16.50
C ARG A 305 38.18 -18.34 -16.54
N LEU A 306 39.23 -18.17 -17.33
CA LEU A 306 39.90 -16.87 -17.50
C LEU A 306 38.98 -15.85 -18.19
N GLN A 307 38.27 -16.26 -19.24
CA GLN A 307 37.38 -15.37 -19.97
C GLN A 307 36.15 -14.99 -19.13
N LEU A 308 35.56 -15.92 -18.37
CA LEU A 308 34.49 -15.62 -17.41
C LEU A 308 34.94 -14.61 -16.36
N LYS A 309 36.18 -14.72 -15.85
CA LYS A 309 36.73 -13.76 -14.89
C LYS A 309 36.78 -12.35 -15.50
N ARG A 310 37.30 -12.23 -16.73
CA ARG A 310 37.36 -10.95 -17.47
C ARG A 310 35.98 -10.37 -17.75
N ASP A 311 35.04 -11.21 -18.19
CA ASP A 311 33.66 -10.78 -18.44
C ASP A 311 32.99 -10.24 -17.17
N PHE A 312 33.18 -10.91 -16.02
CA PHE A 312 32.62 -10.45 -14.75
C PHE A 312 33.29 -9.17 -14.24
N GLU A 313 34.60 -9.02 -14.41
CA GLU A 313 35.33 -7.80 -14.07
C GLU A 313 34.84 -6.63 -14.94
N LYS A 314 34.76 -6.82 -16.25
CA LYS A 314 34.25 -5.82 -17.19
C LYS A 314 32.81 -5.41 -16.86
N TYR A 315 31.93 -6.38 -16.64
CA TYR A 315 30.54 -6.13 -16.24
C TYR A 315 30.45 -5.34 -14.92
N ARG A 316 31.31 -5.66 -13.94
CA ARG A 316 31.37 -4.93 -12.67
C ARG A 316 31.82 -3.48 -12.89
N MET A 317 32.83 -3.26 -13.74
CA MET A 317 33.33 -1.91 -14.04
C MET A 317 32.27 -1.07 -14.75
N GLU A 318 31.60 -1.60 -15.77
CA GLU A 318 30.50 -0.92 -16.47
C GLU A 318 29.36 -0.54 -15.51
N LYS A 319 29.00 -1.43 -14.59
CA LYS A 319 27.95 -1.18 -13.58
C LYS A 319 28.36 -0.10 -12.57
N LEU A 320 29.64 -0.02 -12.22
CA LEU A 320 30.16 1.03 -11.34
C LEU A 320 30.20 2.39 -12.05
N LEU A 321 30.67 2.43 -13.30
CA LEU A 321 30.67 3.64 -14.13
C LEU A 321 29.26 4.20 -14.30
N LYS A 322 28.30 3.36 -14.71
CA LYS A 322 26.90 3.76 -14.85
C LYS A 322 26.29 4.28 -13.54
N ALA A 323 26.62 3.66 -12.42
CA ALA A 323 26.14 4.13 -11.12
C ALA A 323 26.76 5.48 -10.70
N ALA A 324 28.01 5.73 -11.08
CA ALA A 324 28.67 7.01 -10.87
C ALA A 324 28.04 8.11 -11.74
N GLU A 325 27.79 7.84 -13.02
CA GLU A 325 27.10 8.75 -13.96
C GLU A 325 25.67 9.08 -13.48
N GLU A 326 24.93 8.07 -13.01
CA GLU A 326 23.55 8.22 -12.52
C GLU A 326 23.47 8.75 -11.07
N ARG A 327 24.61 9.10 -10.43
CA ARG A 327 24.70 9.54 -9.01
C ARG A 327 24.03 8.58 -8.02
N LYS A 328 24.05 7.28 -8.31
CA LYS A 328 23.48 6.23 -7.47
C LYS A 328 24.51 5.68 -6.48
N SER A 329 24.03 5.15 -5.36
CA SER A 329 24.92 4.61 -4.30
C SER A 329 25.73 3.40 -4.77
N LEU A 330 27.07 3.53 -4.76
CA LEU A 330 28.03 2.50 -5.17
C LEU A 330 27.94 1.21 -4.32
N LYS A 331 27.52 1.31 -3.06
CA LYS A 331 27.29 0.15 -2.16
C LYS A 331 26.22 -0.83 -2.68
N LYS A 332 25.34 -0.39 -3.60
CA LYS A 332 24.35 -1.28 -4.23
C LYS A 332 24.91 -2.01 -5.47
N CYS A 333 26.07 -1.59 -5.98
CA CYS A 333 26.66 -2.12 -7.21
C CYS A 333 27.61 -3.31 -6.99
N GLU A 334 28.10 -3.51 -5.76
CA GLU A 334 29.04 -4.58 -5.39
C GLU A 334 28.46 -6.00 -5.36
N ARG A 335 27.16 -6.17 -5.64
CA ARG A 335 26.48 -7.48 -5.71
C ARG A 335 26.40 -8.03 -7.12
#